data_AF-A0A661PED0-F1
#
_entry.id   AF-A0A661PED0-F1
#
_cell.length_a   1.000
_cell.length_b   1.000
_cell.length_c   1.000
_cell.angle_alpha   90.00
_cell.angle_beta   90.00
_cell.angle_gamma   90.00
#
_symmetry.space_group_name_H-M   'P 1'
#
loop_
_entity.id
_entity.type
_entity.pdbx_description
1 polymer ?
#
loop_
_entity_poly.entity_id
_entity_poly.type
_entity_poly.pdbx_seq_one_letter_code
_entity_poly.pdbx_strand_id
1 'polypeptide(L)'
;MKYHRRGTWLFGATLLVLTSGVLGCDENRICKQAQDCQLEGLCTRGPDKACVAGSDEDCKGARDCGVSGHCKAKDGACVALSDGDCKPSDGCTKKGFCTAHEGTCIDLKKFFDPKCRKTCDADGLCVMQGGSCVALSRQHCARARGDKVSVCLRAGRCSPADGQCVAATTEDCTPSKACVDDGQCAANSGECVATAEACKKRDACLVDGRCSLVDGKCTAGSDDDCEHSGNCRQGGLCSEKDGKCIALKDKDCRISALCLTMKQCRAKDGVCSK
;
A
#
# COMPACT_ATOMS: atom_id res chain seq x y z
N MET A 1 -31.63 -53.03 -59.17
CA MET A 1 -31.06 -54.37 -59.47
C MET A 1 -30.44 -54.93 -58.20
N LYS A 2 -30.76 -56.20 -57.91
CA LYS A 2 -30.26 -57.03 -56.79
C LYS A 2 -28.73 -57.07 -56.78
N TYR A 3 -28.11 -57.16 -55.60
CA TYR A 3 -27.21 -58.29 -55.27
C TYR A 3 -26.96 -58.39 -53.76
N HIS A 4 -27.27 -59.56 -53.22
CA HIS A 4 -26.92 -60.04 -51.89
C HIS A 4 -25.40 -60.27 -51.79
N ARG A 5 -24.82 -60.08 -50.59
CA ARG A 5 -23.75 -60.96 -50.10
C ARG A 5 -23.84 -61.20 -48.59
N ARG A 6 -23.92 -62.48 -48.26
CA ARG A 6 -23.87 -63.11 -46.94
C ARG A 6 -22.44 -63.14 -46.40
N GLY A 7 -22.33 -63.24 -45.07
CA GLY A 7 -21.15 -63.73 -44.35
C GLY A 7 -21.02 -63.01 -43.01
N THR A 8 -20.74 -63.61 -41.85
CA THR A 8 -20.53 -65.00 -41.43
C THR A 8 -20.63 -64.92 -39.90
N TRP A 9 -21.36 -65.83 -39.27
CA TRP A 9 -21.47 -65.90 -37.80
C TRP A 9 -20.16 -66.43 -37.21
N LEU A 10 -19.60 -65.73 -36.23
CA LEU A 10 -18.57 -66.23 -35.33
C LEU A 10 -19.01 -65.96 -33.89
N PHE A 11 -19.47 -67.02 -33.24
CA PHE A 11 -19.73 -67.10 -31.81
C PHE A 11 -18.40 -66.97 -31.04
N GLY A 12 -18.12 -65.77 -30.53
CA GLY A 12 -17.06 -65.56 -29.54
C GLY A 12 -17.59 -65.91 -28.15
N ALA A 13 -17.04 -66.96 -27.54
CA ALA A 13 -17.38 -67.40 -26.18
C ALA A 13 -17.08 -66.30 -25.15
N THR A 14 -18.13 -65.76 -24.54
CA THR A 14 -18.05 -64.77 -23.46
C THR A 14 -17.52 -65.44 -22.20
N LEU A 15 -16.24 -65.24 -21.91
CA LEU A 15 -15.62 -65.63 -20.65
C LEU A 15 -16.19 -64.72 -19.53
N LEU A 16 -17.19 -65.22 -18.80
CA LEU A 16 -17.78 -64.57 -17.62
C LEU A 16 -16.77 -64.63 -16.47
N VAL A 17 -15.86 -63.66 -16.42
CA VAL A 17 -15.02 -63.41 -15.24
C VAL A 17 -15.93 -62.83 -14.16
N LEU A 18 -16.33 -63.69 -13.21
CA LEU A 18 -16.99 -63.30 -11.96
C LEU A 18 -15.97 -62.52 -11.11
N THR A 19 -15.80 -61.24 -11.41
CA THR A 19 -15.10 -60.31 -10.52
C THR A 19 -15.92 -60.19 -9.25
N SER A 20 -15.41 -60.76 -8.16
CA SER A 20 -15.92 -60.59 -6.82
C SER A 20 -15.84 -59.10 -6.47
N GLY A 21 -16.95 -58.39 -6.69
CA GLY A 21 -17.11 -57.00 -6.30
C GLY A 21 -17.06 -56.93 -4.79
N VAL A 22 -15.88 -56.67 -4.25
CA VAL A 22 -15.72 -56.29 -2.85
C VAL A 22 -16.52 -55.01 -2.70
N LEU A 23 -17.66 -55.09 -2.00
CA LEU A 23 -18.41 -53.94 -1.51
C LEU A 23 -17.51 -53.22 -0.50
N GLY A 24 -16.53 -52.47 -0.99
CA GLY A 24 -15.72 -51.60 -0.16
C GLY A 24 -16.65 -50.58 0.46
N CYS A 25 -16.86 -50.67 1.78
CA CYS A 25 -17.55 -49.65 2.54
C CYS A 25 -16.85 -48.31 2.26
N ASP A 26 -17.57 -47.34 1.67
CA ASP A 26 -17.06 -45.97 1.53
C ASP A 26 -16.75 -45.44 2.94
N GLU A 27 -15.46 -45.42 3.28
CA GLU A 27 -15.01 -45.00 4.61
C GLU A 27 -15.35 -43.52 4.89
N ASN A 28 -15.62 -42.73 3.85
CA ASN A 28 -16.02 -41.34 3.94
C ASN A 28 -17.53 -41.17 4.13
N ARG A 29 -18.33 -42.25 4.07
CA ARG A 29 -19.80 -42.17 4.14
C ARG A 29 -20.30 -41.44 5.38
N ILE A 30 -19.66 -41.66 6.53
CA ILE A 30 -20.02 -40.98 7.79
C ILE A 30 -19.79 -39.47 7.67
N CYS A 31 -18.65 -39.06 7.09
CA CYS A 31 -18.31 -37.66 6.90
C CYS A 31 -19.21 -36.99 5.86
N LYS A 32 -19.46 -37.65 4.72
CA LYS A 32 -20.35 -37.12 3.66
C LYS A 32 -21.79 -36.89 4.11
N GLN A 33 -22.25 -37.59 5.16
CA GLN A 33 -23.59 -37.43 5.73
C GLN A 33 -23.62 -36.42 6.88
N ALA A 34 -22.46 -35.99 7.39
CA ALA A 34 -22.37 -35.02 8.47
C ALA A 34 -22.75 -33.62 7.99
N GLN A 35 -23.33 -32.82 8.89
CA GLN A 35 -23.66 -31.43 8.62
C GLN A 35 -22.42 -30.61 8.27
N ASP A 36 -21.29 -30.92 8.90
CA ASP A 36 -20.01 -30.25 8.69
C ASP A 36 -19.47 -30.44 7.26
N CYS A 37 -19.81 -31.55 6.58
CA CYS A 37 -19.48 -31.71 5.16
C CYS A 37 -20.26 -30.69 4.30
N GLN A 38 -21.55 -30.48 4.57
CA GLN A 38 -22.36 -29.53 3.79
C GLN A 38 -22.03 -28.07 4.09
N LEU A 39 -21.71 -27.76 5.35
CA LEU A 39 -21.43 -26.39 5.78
C LEU A 39 -19.97 -26.01 5.52
N GLU A 40 -19.03 -26.86 5.93
CA GLU A 40 -17.60 -26.53 6.02
C GLU A 40 -16.71 -27.37 5.09
N GLY A 41 -17.26 -28.34 4.35
CA GLY A 41 -16.50 -29.17 3.41
C GLY A 41 -15.69 -30.28 4.08
N LEU A 42 -15.99 -30.64 5.33
CA LEU A 42 -15.32 -31.72 6.06
C LEU A 42 -15.91 -33.09 5.66
N CYS A 43 -15.67 -33.50 4.41
CA CYS A 43 -16.34 -34.66 3.80
C CYS A 43 -15.49 -35.95 3.75
N THR A 44 -14.20 -35.87 4.11
CA THR A 44 -13.26 -36.99 3.98
C THR A 44 -12.78 -37.48 5.35
N ARG A 45 -12.61 -38.79 5.53
CA ARG A 45 -12.13 -39.39 6.77
C ARG A 45 -10.62 -39.20 6.89
N GLY A 46 -10.19 -38.45 7.89
CA GLY A 46 -8.80 -38.19 8.23
C GLY A 46 -8.15 -39.27 9.11
N PRO A 47 -6.86 -39.10 9.46
CA PRO A 47 -6.03 -40.10 10.16
C PRO A 47 -6.59 -40.52 11.53
N ASP A 48 -7.18 -39.58 12.27
CA ASP A 48 -7.76 -39.82 13.60
C ASP A 48 -9.25 -40.20 13.56
N LYS A 49 -9.73 -40.64 12.39
CA LYS A 49 -11.15 -40.88 12.09
C LYS A 49 -12.01 -39.61 12.19
N ALA A 50 -11.40 -38.43 12.33
CA ALA A 50 -12.05 -37.13 12.22
C ALA A 50 -12.43 -36.85 10.77
N CYS A 51 -13.47 -36.05 10.55
CA CYS A 51 -13.83 -35.57 9.22
C CYS A 51 -13.02 -34.32 8.89
N VAL A 52 -12.44 -34.28 7.69
CA VAL A 52 -11.53 -33.25 7.22
C VAL A 52 -11.88 -32.87 5.78
N ALA A 53 -11.42 -31.70 5.34
CA ALA A 53 -11.41 -31.34 3.93
C ALA A 53 -10.32 -32.14 3.20
N GLY A 54 -10.73 -33.16 2.44
CA GLY A 54 -9.81 -34.05 1.74
C GLY A 54 -9.43 -33.55 0.34
N SER A 55 -10.29 -32.75 -0.28
CA SER A 55 -10.04 -32.18 -1.61
C SER A 55 -10.72 -30.83 -1.82
N ASP A 56 -10.31 -30.13 -2.88
CA ASP A 56 -10.94 -28.88 -3.31
C ASP A 56 -12.43 -29.07 -3.65
N GLU A 57 -12.83 -30.26 -4.12
CA GLU A 57 -14.23 -30.58 -4.41
C GLU A 57 -15.08 -30.64 -3.15
N ASP A 58 -14.53 -31.16 -2.04
CA ASP A 58 -15.19 -31.13 -0.73
C ASP A 58 -15.47 -29.66 -0.32
N CYS A 59 -14.46 -28.79 -0.47
CA CYS A 59 -14.59 -27.37 -0.13
C CYS A 59 -15.54 -26.59 -1.06
N LYS A 60 -15.47 -26.82 -2.38
CA LYS A 60 -16.34 -26.15 -3.36
C LYS A 60 -17.80 -26.56 -3.21
N GLY A 61 -18.07 -27.78 -2.75
CA GLY A 61 -19.42 -28.25 -2.46
C GLY A 61 -20.01 -27.65 -1.18
N ALA A 62 -19.16 -27.11 -0.30
CA ALA A 62 -19.58 -26.55 0.98
C ALA A 62 -20.23 -25.17 0.85
N ARG A 63 -21.20 -24.89 1.72
CA ARG A 63 -21.83 -23.57 1.81
C ARG A 63 -20.82 -22.47 2.15
N ASP A 64 -19.83 -22.77 3.00
CA ASP A 64 -18.84 -21.80 3.44
C ASP A 64 -18.00 -21.25 2.26
N CYS A 65 -17.67 -22.06 1.24
CA CYS A 65 -17.00 -21.56 0.03
C CYS A 65 -17.77 -20.40 -0.63
N GLY A 66 -19.11 -20.50 -0.76
CA GLY A 66 -19.93 -19.41 -1.30
C GLY A 66 -20.08 -18.21 -0.37
N VAL A 67 -19.94 -18.39 0.95
CA VAL A 67 -20.16 -17.33 1.95
C VAL A 67 -18.87 -16.57 2.26
N SER A 68 -17.80 -17.29 2.56
CA SER A 68 -16.52 -16.77 3.06
C SER A 68 -15.37 -16.92 2.07
N GLY A 69 -15.52 -17.70 1.00
CA GLY A 69 -14.48 -17.92 -0.01
C GLY A 69 -13.48 -19.04 0.35
N HIS A 70 -13.76 -19.86 1.36
CA HIS A 70 -12.92 -21.00 1.73
C HIS A 70 -13.14 -22.20 0.78
N CYS A 71 -12.59 -22.10 -0.44
CA CYS A 71 -12.88 -23.03 -1.53
C CYS A 71 -11.76 -24.03 -1.84
N LYS A 72 -10.67 -24.06 -1.05
CA LYS A 72 -9.49 -24.90 -1.27
C LYS A 72 -9.16 -25.75 -0.06
N ALA A 73 -8.85 -27.03 -0.27
CA ALA A 73 -8.44 -27.90 0.81
C ALA A 73 -6.95 -27.71 1.12
N LYS A 74 -6.63 -27.46 2.39
CA LYS A 74 -5.25 -27.40 2.89
C LYS A 74 -5.21 -27.82 4.35
N ASP A 75 -4.28 -28.73 4.68
CA ASP A 75 -4.04 -29.20 6.05
C ASP A 75 -5.32 -29.72 6.76
N GLY A 76 -6.22 -30.35 5.98
CA GLY A 76 -7.48 -30.91 6.48
C GLY A 76 -8.61 -29.90 6.68
N ALA A 77 -8.44 -28.63 6.31
CA ALA A 77 -9.45 -27.59 6.39
C ALA A 77 -9.70 -26.93 5.02
N CYS A 78 -10.86 -26.28 4.88
CA CYS A 78 -11.15 -25.41 3.76
C CYS A 78 -10.64 -23.99 4.03
N VAL A 79 -9.90 -23.44 3.08
CA VAL A 79 -9.24 -22.13 3.19
C VAL A 79 -9.32 -21.38 1.85
N ALA A 80 -9.02 -20.08 1.88
CA ALA A 80 -8.81 -19.27 0.69
C ALA A 80 -7.30 -19.19 0.39
N LEU A 81 -6.85 -19.77 -0.73
CA LEU A 81 -5.44 -19.76 -1.14
C LEU A 81 -5.13 -18.63 -2.12
N SER A 82 -6.15 -18.02 -2.70
CA SER A 82 -6.04 -16.98 -3.71
C SER A 82 -7.22 -16.03 -3.67
N ASP A 83 -7.04 -14.82 -4.19
CA ASP A 83 -8.15 -13.88 -4.41
C ASP A 83 -9.24 -14.47 -5.31
N GLY A 84 -8.91 -15.46 -6.14
CA GLY A 84 -9.89 -16.20 -6.95
C GLY A 84 -10.90 -16.97 -6.12
N ASP A 85 -10.52 -17.42 -4.92
CA ASP A 85 -11.40 -18.11 -3.98
C ASP A 85 -12.30 -17.09 -3.25
N CYS A 86 -11.76 -15.92 -2.91
CA CYS A 86 -12.49 -14.85 -2.22
C CYS A 86 -13.49 -14.12 -3.11
N LYS A 87 -13.11 -13.78 -4.35
CA LYS A 87 -13.91 -12.97 -5.28
C LYS A 87 -15.36 -13.43 -5.51
N PRO A 88 -15.65 -14.74 -5.70
CA PRO A 88 -17.02 -15.20 -5.92
C PRO A 88 -17.87 -15.20 -4.64
N SER A 89 -17.27 -15.03 -3.45
CA SER A 89 -17.99 -15.15 -2.18
C SER A 89 -18.93 -13.97 -1.89
N ASP A 90 -19.96 -14.25 -1.08
CA ASP A 90 -20.81 -13.22 -0.48
C ASP A 90 -19.99 -12.24 0.39
N GLY A 91 -18.97 -12.72 1.09
CA GLY A 91 -18.06 -11.89 1.87
C GLY A 91 -17.37 -10.83 1.02
N CYS A 92 -16.88 -11.19 -0.16
CA CYS A 92 -16.32 -10.23 -1.10
C CYS A 92 -17.40 -9.27 -1.63
N THR A 93 -18.47 -9.80 -2.22
CA THR A 93 -19.48 -8.97 -2.92
C THR A 93 -20.27 -8.04 -2.00
N LYS A 94 -20.52 -8.45 -0.75
CA LYS A 94 -21.34 -7.68 0.23
C LYS A 94 -20.50 -6.90 1.23
N LYS A 95 -19.30 -7.38 1.60
CA LYS A 95 -18.48 -6.80 2.68
C LYS A 95 -17.09 -6.32 2.23
N GLY A 96 -16.65 -6.66 1.02
CA GLY A 96 -15.33 -6.29 0.50
C GLY A 96 -14.20 -7.23 0.91
N PHE A 97 -14.50 -8.42 1.46
CA PHE A 97 -13.52 -9.44 1.81
C PHE A 97 -13.03 -10.20 0.57
N CYS A 98 -12.28 -9.52 -0.29
CA CYS A 98 -11.93 -9.99 -1.62
C CYS A 98 -10.47 -10.44 -1.76
N THR A 99 -9.65 -10.32 -0.72
CA THR A 99 -8.22 -10.65 -0.76
C THR A 99 -7.94 -11.85 0.12
N ALA A 100 -7.25 -12.86 -0.43
CA ALA A 100 -6.81 -14.01 0.34
C ALA A 100 -5.59 -13.66 1.19
N HIS A 101 -5.65 -13.95 2.48
CA HIS A 101 -4.58 -13.72 3.43
C HIS A 101 -4.62 -14.75 4.55
N GLU A 102 -3.51 -15.46 4.73
CA GLU A 102 -3.36 -16.53 5.74
C GLU A 102 -4.52 -17.54 5.77
N GLY A 103 -5.01 -17.94 4.58
CA GLY A 103 -6.09 -18.91 4.44
C GLY A 103 -7.50 -18.34 4.59
N THR A 104 -7.66 -17.03 4.78
CA THR A 104 -8.96 -16.37 4.96
C THR A 104 -9.15 -15.24 3.95
N CYS A 105 -10.39 -14.80 3.77
CA CYS A 105 -10.70 -13.63 2.96
C CYS A 105 -10.81 -12.37 3.82
N ILE A 106 -10.03 -11.34 3.49
CA ILE A 106 -9.96 -10.07 4.22
C ILE A 106 -10.31 -8.87 3.33
N ASP A 107 -10.77 -7.78 3.96
CA ASP A 107 -10.79 -6.45 3.32
C ASP A 107 -9.41 -5.85 3.56
N LEU A 108 -8.51 -5.99 2.58
CA LEU A 108 -7.14 -5.52 2.68
C LEU A 108 -7.03 -4.02 3.01
N LYS A 109 -8.04 -3.22 2.70
CA LYS A 109 -8.05 -1.78 3.01
C LYS A 109 -8.32 -1.50 4.50
N LYS A 110 -8.98 -2.45 5.18
CA LYS A 110 -9.38 -2.35 6.60
C LYS A 110 -8.69 -3.39 7.49
N PHE A 111 -7.84 -4.25 6.92
CA PHE A 111 -7.14 -5.27 7.67
C PHE A 111 -5.92 -4.68 8.39
N PHE A 112 -5.70 -5.10 9.63
CA PHE A 112 -4.57 -4.67 10.43
C PHE A 112 -4.10 -5.84 11.28
N ASP A 113 -2.86 -6.26 11.09
CA ASP A 113 -2.27 -7.32 11.89
C ASP A 113 -1.94 -6.77 13.29
N PRO A 114 -2.43 -7.40 14.38
CA PRO A 114 -2.11 -6.99 15.75
C PRO A 114 -0.60 -6.94 16.06
N LYS A 115 0.20 -7.85 15.47
CA LYS A 115 1.67 -7.88 15.63
C LYS A 115 2.34 -6.68 14.98
N CYS A 116 1.72 -6.12 13.94
CA CYS A 116 2.20 -4.93 13.23
C CYS A 116 1.70 -3.61 13.81
N ARG A 117 1.00 -3.61 14.95
CA ARG A 117 0.40 -2.37 15.49
C ARG A 117 1.38 -1.21 15.62
N LYS A 118 2.60 -1.45 16.13
CA LYS A 118 3.59 -0.38 16.35
C LYS A 118 4.07 0.23 15.04
N THR A 119 4.45 -0.59 14.06
CA THR A 119 4.93 -0.14 12.75
C THR A 119 3.79 0.38 11.88
N CYS A 120 2.57 -0.12 12.06
CA CYS A 120 1.38 0.40 11.38
C CYS A 120 1.12 1.86 11.79
N ASP A 121 1.24 2.16 13.09
CA ASP A 121 1.00 3.51 13.61
C ASP A 121 2.14 4.48 13.29
N ALA A 122 3.38 4.00 13.17
CA ALA A 122 4.55 4.84 12.92
C ALA A 122 4.84 5.03 11.41
N ASP A 123 4.75 3.93 10.66
CA ASP A 123 5.32 3.80 9.31
C ASP A 123 4.27 3.40 8.26
N GLY A 124 3.03 3.10 8.67
CA GLY A 124 1.99 2.59 7.78
C GLY A 124 2.16 1.12 7.38
N LEU A 125 3.07 0.38 8.04
CA LEU A 125 3.33 -1.04 7.78
C LEU A 125 2.41 -1.91 8.64
N CYS A 126 1.28 -2.30 8.08
CA CYS A 126 0.11 -2.79 8.83
C CYS A 126 -0.20 -4.28 8.69
N VAL A 127 0.43 -4.99 7.77
CA VAL A 127 0.13 -6.41 7.47
C VAL A 127 1.36 -7.26 7.71
N MET A 128 1.23 -8.39 8.41
CA MET A 128 2.32 -9.35 8.54
C MET A 128 2.46 -10.16 7.25
N GLN A 129 3.62 -10.14 6.62
CA GLN A 129 3.91 -10.93 5.43
C GLN A 129 5.37 -11.36 5.45
N GLY A 130 5.62 -12.67 5.33
CA GLY A 130 6.99 -13.21 5.33
C GLY A 130 7.79 -12.88 6.61
N GLY A 131 7.11 -12.77 7.76
CA GLY A 131 7.74 -12.42 9.04
C GLY A 131 8.05 -10.93 9.22
N SER A 132 7.63 -10.07 8.29
CA SER A 132 7.83 -8.62 8.37
C SER A 132 6.50 -7.87 8.22
N CYS A 133 6.43 -6.66 8.77
CA CYS A 133 5.28 -5.80 8.60
C CYS A 133 5.40 -4.98 7.31
N VAL A 134 4.34 -4.97 6.50
CA VAL A 134 4.31 -4.35 5.17
C VAL A 134 3.05 -3.50 4.96
N ALA A 135 3.14 -2.54 4.03
CA ALA A 135 2.02 -1.76 3.52
C ALA A 135 1.52 -2.34 2.21
N LEU A 136 0.29 -2.86 2.22
CA LEU A 136 -0.34 -3.45 1.02
C LEU A 136 -1.50 -2.62 0.45
N SER A 137 -1.78 -1.44 1.02
CA SER A 137 -2.88 -0.59 0.58
C SER A 137 -2.57 0.87 0.86
N ARG A 138 -3.17 1.78 0.07
CA ARG A 138 -3.10 3.23 0.34
C ARG A 138 -3.61 3.58 1.73
N GLN A 139 -4.58 2.81 2.23
CA GLN A 139 -5.18 3.05 3.54
C GLN A 139 -4.25 2.65 4.69
N HIS A 140 -3.30 1.72 4.46
CA HIS A 140 -2.20 1.47 5.39
C HIS A 140 -1.26 2.68 5.48
N CYS A 141 -0.88 3.27 4.34
CA CYS A 141 0.01 4.43 4.29
C CYS A 141 -0.63 5.75 4.75
N ALA A 142 -1.90 5.94 4.45
CA ALA A 142 -2.63 7.18 4.74
C ALA A 142 -3.03 7.32 6.22
N ARG A 143 -2.94 6.25 7.01
CA ARG A 143 -3.59 6.19 8.31
C ARG A 143 -2.95 7.09 9.36
N ALA A 144 -3.78 7.96 9.93
CA ALA A 144 -3.53 8.62 11.21
C ALA A 144 -4.29 7.85 12.31
N ARG A 145 -3.72 7.73 13.52
CA ARG A 145 -4.46 7.23 14.70
C ARG A 145 -4.35 8.23 15.84
N GLY A 146 -5.51 8.66 16.36
CA GLY A 146 -5.59 9.69 17.39
C GLY A 146 -4.97 11.00 16.89
N ASP A 147 -4.09 11.58 17.71
CA ASP A 147 -3.43 12.86 17.41
C ASP A 147 -2.19 12.73 16.50
N LYS A 148 -1.89 11.52 15.99
CA LYS A 148 -0.70 11.28 15.17
C LYS A 148 -0.97 11.52 13.69
N VAL A 149 -0.18 12.41 13.09
CA VAL A 149 -0.11 12.64 11.64
C VAL A 149 0.44 11.40 10.94
N SER A 150 -0.20 10.95 9.87
CA SER A 150 0.24 9.78 9.10
C SER A 150 1.56 10.02 8.35
N VAL A 151 2.29 8.94 8.03
CA VAL A 151 3.48 9.02 7.15
C VAL A 151 3.13 9.66 5.82
N CYS A 152 1.97 9.33 5.26
CA CYS A 152 1.44 9.97 4.05
C CYS A 152 1.31 11.50 4.23
N LEU A 153 0.65 11.98 5.30
CA LEU A 153 0.46 13.42 5.48
C LEU A 153 1.76 14.17 5.81
N ARG A 154 2.74 13.51 6.42
CA ARG A 154 4.03 14.15 6.73
C ARG A 154 4.97 14.16 5.51
N ALA A 155 5.16 13.01 4.88
CA ALA A 155 6.21 12.77 3.89
C ALA A 155 5.69 12.57 2.46
N GLY A 156 4.37 12.60 2.24
CA GLY A 156 3.75 12.39 0.93
C GLY A 156 3.90 10.98 0.39
N ARG A 157 4.13 10.00 1.27
CA ARG A 157 4.30 8.59 0.90
C ARG A 157 3.00 7.84 1.07
N CYS A 158 2.05 8.04 0.16
CA CYS A 158 0.67 7.57 0.31
C CYS A 158 0.36 6.29 -0.47
N SER A 159 1.29 5.80 -1.30
CA SER A 159 1.09 4.62 -2.14
C SER A 159 1.91 3.43 -1.65
N PRO A 160 1.33 2.22 -1.59
CA PRO A 160 2.09 1.01 -1.28
C PRO A 160 2.92 0.59 -2.51
N ALA A 161 4.21 0.32 -2.31
CA ALA A 161 5.10 -0.30 -3.30
C ALA A 161 6.11 -1.19 -2.58
N ASP A 162 6.29 -2.43 -3.04
CA ASP A 162 7.23 -3.40 -2.46
C ASP A 162 7.10 -3.56 -0.93
N GLY A 163 5.85 -3.52 -0.45
CA GLY A 163 5.54 -3.62 0.97
C GLY A 163 5.87 -2.38 1.81
N GLN A 164 6.23 -1.26 1.18
CA GLN A 164 6.52 0.02 1.83
C GLN A 164 5.59 1.13 1.35
N CYS A 165 5.58 2.25 2.07
CA CYS A 165 4.89 3.46 1.65
C CYS A 165 5.85 4.38 0.88
N VAL A 166 5.47 4.74 -0.34
CA VAL A 166 6.25 5.59 -1.26
C VAL A 166 5.38 6.72 -1.82
N ALA A 167 6.04 7.78 -2.30
CA ALA A 167 5.43 8.78 -3.16
C ALA A 167 5.44 8.24 -4.59
N ALA A 168 4.37 7.55 -4.99
CA ALA A 168 4.28 6.99 -6.33
C ALA A 168 3.86 8.05 -7.36
N THR A 169 3.10 9.05 -6.92
CA THR A 169 2.59 10.11 -7.79
C THR A 169 2.65 11.47 -7.11
N THR A 170 2.64 12.55 -7.90
CA THR A 170 2.62 13.94 -7.42
C THR A 170 1.42 14.23 -6.50
N GLU A 171 0.31 13.53 -6.70
CA GLU A 171 -0.87 13.62 -5.83
C GLU A 171 -0.60 13.09 -4.42
N ASP A 172 0.33 12.15 -4.25
CA ASP A 172 0.75 11.69 -2.92
C ASP A 172 1.53 12.80 -2.18
N CYS A 173 2.34 13.59 -2.90
CA CYS A 173 3.16 14.67 -2.34
C CYS A 173 2.38 15.95 -2.04
N THR A 174 1.41 16.30 -2.87
CA THR A 174 0.67 17.58 -2.79
C THR A 174 0.07 17.87 -1.40
N PRO A 175 -0.62 16.94 -0.72
CA PRO A 175 -1.19 17.20 0.60
C PRO A 175 -0.16 17.15 1.74
N SER A 176 1.11 16.80 1.46
CA SER A 176 2.10 16.54 2.50
C SER A 176 2.66 17.81 3.13
N LYS A 177 3.07 17.71 4.40
CA LYS A 177 3.85 18.76 5.06
C LYS A 177 5.16 19.03 4.33
N ALA A 178 5.85 18.01 3.81
CA ALA A 178 7.06 18.21 3.01
C ALA A 178 6.82 19.11 1.78
N CYS A 179 5.67 18.99 1.10
CA CYS A 179 5.28 19.93 0.05
C CYS A 179 4.96 21.32 0.63
N VAL A 180 4.19 21.37 1.71
CA VAL A 180 3.69 22.61 2.35
C VAL A 180 4.74 23.38 3.15
N ASP A 181 5.86 22.77 3.52
CA ASP A 181 6.92 23.37 4.34
C ASP A 181 8.22 23.47 3.51
N ASP A 182 8.58 22.42 2.76
CA ASP A 182 9.88 22.34 2.07
C ASP A 182 9.79 22.46 0.54
N GLY A 183 8.58 22.60 -0.03
CA GLY A 183 8.38 22.67 -1.48
C GLY A 183 8.55 21.33 -2.21
N GLN A 184 8.63 20.23 -1.45
CA GLN A 184 8.77 18.87 -1.97
C GLN A 184 7.44 18.34 -2.51
N CYS A 185 6.98 18.89 -3.63
CA CYS A 185 5.64 18.64 -4.16
C CYS A 185 5.60 17.65 -5.31
N ALA A 186 6.74 17.21 -5.85
CA ALA A 186 6.78 16.25 -6.96
C ALA A 186 7.23 14.86 -6.49
N ALA A 187 6.67 13.80 -7.05
CA ALA A 187 7.14 12.44 -6.78
C ALA A 187 8.33 12.10 -7.68
N ASN A 188 9.40 11.61 -7.08
CA ASN A 188 10.56 11.09 -7.79
C ASN A 188 11.19 9.93 -7.00
N SER A 189 11.39 8.79 -7.65
CA SER A 189 12.02 7.60 -7.04
C SER A 189 11.41 7.17 -5.70
N GLY A 190 10.09 7.32 -5.55
CA GLY A 190 9.38 6.94 -4.33
C GLY A 190 9.42 7.98 -3.20
N GLU A 191 10.03 9.14 -3.43
CA GLU A 191 10.11 10.24 -2.47
C GLU A 191 9.50 11.52 -3.04
N CYS A 192 9.13 12.43 -2.14
CA CYS A 192 8.73 13.77 -2.53
C CYS A 192 9.96 14.66 -2.64
N VAL A 193 10.11 15.34 -3.77
CA VAL A 193 11.26 16.18 -4.10
C VAL A 193 10.82 17.59 -4.47
N ALA A 194 11.69 18.56 -4.21
CA ALA A 194 11.45 19.94 -4.57
C ALA A 194 11.61 20.15 -6.08
N THR A 195 10.83 21.08 -6.63
CA THR A 195 10.94 21.54 -8.02
C THR A 195 11.19 23.04 -8.06
N ALA A 196 11.80 23.52 -9.15
CA ALA A 196 12.07 24.95 -9.30
C ALA A 196 10.77 25.77 -9.27
N GLU A 197 9.70 25.25 -9.88
CA GLU A 197 8.37 25.86 -9.89
C GLU A 197 7.74 25.86 -8.50
N ALA A 198 7.93 24.78 -7.72
CA ALA A 198 7.43 24.73 -6.36
C ALA A 198 8.15 25.74 -5.48
N CYS A 199 9.49 25.82 -5.52
CA CYS A 199 10.27 26.76 -4.71
C CYS A 199 9.81 28.22 -4.89
N LYS A 200 9.55 28.65 -6.12
CA LYS A 200 9.08 30.01 -6.43
C LYS A 200 7.69 30.34 -5.89
N LYS A 201 6.86 29.34 -5.62
CA LYS A 201 5.47 29.54 -5.15
C LYS A 201 5.33 29.49 -3.62
N ARG A 202 6.41 29.24 -2.89
CA ARG A 202 6.38 29.09 -1.42
C ARG A 202 6.44 30.43 -0.70
N ASP A 203 5.88 30.47 0.50
CA ASP A 203 6.08 31.60 1.41
C ASP A 203 7.56 31.81 1.76
N ALA A 204 8.35 30.74 1.87
CA ALA A 204 9.79 30.83 2.09
C ALA A 204 10.54 31.57 0.97
N CYS A 205 10.04 31.53 -0.28
CA CYS A 205 10.58 32.37 -1.34
C CYS A 205 10.25 33.85 -1.10
N LEU A 206 8.98 34.16 -0.80
CA LEU A 206 8.53 35.53 -0.57
C LEU A 206 9.12 36.17 0.70
N VAL A 207 9.35 35.39 1.75
CA VAL A 207 9.81 35.87 3.06
C VAL A 207 11.33 35.80 3.15
N ASP A 208 11.93 34.65 2.84
CA ASP A 208 13.35 34.36 3.07
C ASP A 208 14.21 34.39 1.81
N GLY A 209 13.63 34.59 0.62
CA GLY A 209 14.35 34.55 -0.66
C GLY A 209 14.76 33.13 -1.09
N ARG A 210 14.11 32.08 -0.56
CA ARG A 210 14.41 30.68 -0.94
C ARG A 210 13.67 30.24 -2.20
N CYS A 211 13.94 30.92 -3.32
CA CYS A 211 13.19 30.76 -4.56
C CYS A 211 13.80 29.75 -5.55
N SER A 212 15.07 29.38 -5.35
CA SER A 212 15.83 28.56 -6.31
C SER A 212 16.01 27.13 -5.83
N LEU A 213 15.91 26.17 -6.76
CA LEU A 213 16.20 24.76 -6.49
C LEU A 213 17.70 24.51 -6.66
N VAL A 214 18.40 24.26 -5.55
CA VAL A 214 19.83 23.94 -5.52
C VAL A 214 20.02 22.68 -4.69
N ASP A 215 20.71 21.68 -5.25
CA ASP A 215 20.96 20.38 -4.60
C ASP A 215 19.69 19.73 -4.01
N GLY A 216 18.58 19.83 -4.75
CA GLY A 216 17.29 19.26 -4.35
C GLY A 216 16.55 20.02 -3.24
N LYS A 217 17.00 21.22 -2.87
CA LYS A 217 16.40 22.06 -1.81
C LYS A 217 16.07 23.46 -2.32
N CYS A 218 15.01 24.03 -1.77
CA CYS A 218 14.70 25.45 -1.99
C CYS A 218 15.65 26.33 -1.16
N THR A 219 16.45 27.14 -1.84
CA THR A 219 17.48 28.02 -1.27
C THR A 219 17.51 29.35 -2.02
N ALA A 220 18.27 30.33 -1.52
CA ALA A 220 18.58 31.52 -2.31
C ALA A 220 19.66 31.14 -3.33
N GLY A 221 19.37 31.26 -4.62
CA GLY A 221 20.30 30.94 -5.70
C GLY A 221 20.93 32.18 -6.33
N SER A 222 20.47 33.38 -5.97
CA SER A 222 20.99 34.64 -6.47
C SER A 222 20.59 35.82 -5.57
N ASP A 223 21.29 36.94 -5.72
CA ASP A 223 20.90 38.22 -5.11
C ASP A 223 19.44 38.59 -5.47
N ASP A 224 18.97 38.27 -6.69
CA ASP A 224 17.60 38.56 -7.13
C ASP A 224 16.55 37.85 -6.25
N ASP A 225 16.80 36.60 -5.87
CA ASP A 225 15.93 35.88 -4.94
C ASP A 225 15.85 36.59 -3.58
N CYS A 226 16.97 37.14 -3.12
CA CYS A 226 17.06 37.85 -1.85
C CYS A 226 16.44 39.24 -1.90
N GLU A 227 16.68 40.02 -2.96
CA GLU A 227 16.19 41.39 -3.12
C GLU A 227 14.65 41.46 -3.14
N HIS A 228 13.99 40.42 -3.66
CA HIS A 228 12.53 40.32 -3.68
C HIS A 228 11.92 39.82 -2.36
N SER A 229 12.75 39.40 -1.39
CA SER A 229 12.29 38.82 -0.13
C SER A 229 11.81 39.86 0.89
N GLY A 230 10.93 39.43 1.79
CA GLY A 230 10.52 40.22 2.96
C GLY A 230 11.69 40.55 3.88
N ASN A 231 12.61 39.60 4.07
CA ASN A 231 13.78 39.76 4.91
C ASN A 231 14.79 40.79 4.38
N CYS A 232 14.89 40.96 3.06
CA CYS A 232 15.64 42.08 2.49
C CYS A 232 14.99 43.43 2.86
N ARG A 233 13.68 43.58 2.60
CA ARG A 233 12.95 44.83 2.89
C ARG A 233 12.96 45.20 4.38
N GLN A 234 12.80 44.22 5.27
CA GLN A 234 12.71 44.47 6.71
C GLN A 234 14.09 44.52 7.37
N GLY A 235 14.92 43.52 7.08
CA GLY A 235 16.18 43.25 7.79
C GLY A 235 17.46 43.56 7.03
N GLY A 236 17.38 43.94 5.75
CA GLY A 236 18.54 44.21 4.91
C GLY A 236 19.29 42.94 4.46
N LEU A 237 18.64 41.78 4.50
CA LEU A 237 19.22 40.51 4.01
C LEU A 237 19.02 40.38 2.50
N CYS A 238 19.75 41.19 1.72
CA CYS A 238 19.51 41.36 0.28
C CYS A 238 20.54 40.70 -0.64
N SER A 239 21.64 40.15 -0.10
CA SER A 239 22.67 39.49 -0.90
C SER A 239 22.67 37.98 -0.63
N GLU A 240 22.83 37.17 -1.68
CA GLU A 240 22.98 35.73 -1.56
C GLU A 240 24.42 35.37 -1.15
N LYS A 241 24.52 34.45 -0.20
CA LYS A 241 25.77 33.78 0.13
C LYS A 241 25.50 32.41 0.73
N ASP A 242 26.13 31.38 0.17
CA ASP A 242 26.07 29.99 0.64
C ASP A 242 24.62 29.47 0.78
N GLY A 243 23.75 29.81 -0.19
CA GLY A 243 22.35 29.41 -0.25
C GLY A 243 21.41 30.22 0.65
N LYS A 244 21.89 31.32 1.23
CA LYS A 244 21.15 32.15 2.21
C LYS A 244 21.19 33.62 1.86
N CYS A 245 20.13 34.32 2.22
CA CYS A 245 20.10 35.78 2.16
C CYS A 245 20.72 36.38 3.41
N ILE A 246 21.72 37.24 3.22
CA ILE A 246 22.46 37.94 4.27
C ILE A 246 22.66 39.43 3.93
N ALA A 247 23.01 40.24 4.93
CA ALA A 247 23.50 41.60 4.69
C ALA A 247 25.01 41.55 4.42
N LEU A 248 25.40 41.60 3.14
CA LEU A 248 26.81 41.49 2.74
C LEU A 248 27.48 42.87 2.61
N LYS A 249 26.69 43.89 2.25
CA LYS A 249 27.14 45.25 1.98
C LYS A 249 26.24 46.26 2.67
N ASP A 250 26.79 47.41 3.07
CA ASP A 250 26.03 48.50 3.69
C ASP A 250 24.80 48.93 2.88
N LYS A 251 24.88 48.81 1.54
CA LYS A 251 23.76 49.08 0.64
C LYS A 251 22.52 48.26 1.01
N ASP A 252 22.68 46.99 1.37
CA ASP A 252 21.60 46.09 1.75
C ASP A 252 20.90 46.60 3.02
N CYS A 253 21.69 47.05 3.99
CA CYS A 253 21.16 47.61 5.23
C CYS A 253 20.49 48.96 5.02
N ARG A 254 21.04 49.83 4.18
CA ARG A 254 20.53 51.20 3.99
C ARG A 254 19.12 51.24 3.39
N ILE A 255 18.74 50.22 2.62
CA ILE A 255 17.39 50.13 2.02
C ILE A 255 16.37 49.46 2.95
N SER A 256 16.81 48.92 4.08
CA SER A 256 15.97 48.17 5.01
C SER A 256 15.17 49.04 5.98
N ALA A 257 14.04 48.53 6.44
CA ALA A 257 13.28 49.14 7.53
C ALA A 257 14.11 49.28 8.82
N LEU A 258 15.01 48.34 9.13
CA LEU A 258 15.94 48.42 10.27
C LEU A 258 16.83 49.66 10.25
N CYS A 259 17.38 50.04 9.09
CA CYS A 259 18.16 51.27 9.00
C CYS A 259 17.29 52.51 9.22
N LEU A 260 16.09 52.53 8.63
CA LEU A 260 15.18 53.68 8.74
C LEU A 260 14.72 53.91 10.19
N THR A 261 14.33 52.84 10.88
CA THR A 261 13.69 52.87 12.20
C THR A 261 14.68 52.74 13.36
N MET A 262 15.66 51.83 13.25
CA MET A 262 16.59 51.45 14.33
C MET A 262 18.01 51.98 14.12
N LYS A 263 18.27 52.68 13.01
CA LYS A 263 19.59 53.22 12.62
C LYS A 263 20.67 52.14 12.48
N GLN A 264 20.28 50.91 12.18
CA GLN A 264 21.18 49.81 11.84
C GLN A 264 21.46 49.80 10.33
N CYS A 265 22.42 50.61 9.89
CA CYS A 265 22.65 50.91 8.47
C CYS A 265 23.95 50.31 7.90
N ARG A 266 24.68 49.52 8.70
CA ARG A 266 25.97 48.93 8.32
C ARG A 266 25.92 47.41 8.33
N ALA A 267 26.42 46.79 7.27
CA ALA A 267 26.51 45.33 7.18
C ALA A 267 27.66 44.84 8.04
N LYS A 268 27.38 43.89 8.93
CA LYS A 268 28.38 43.26 9.80
C LYS A 268 27.95 41.84 10.14
N ASP A 269 28.85 40.88 9.95
CA ASP A 269 28.62 39.46 10.25
C ASP A 269 27.34 38.89 9.63
N GLY A 270 26.99 39.35 8.41
CA GLY A 270 25.81 38.91 7.66
C GLY A 270 24.49 39.54 8.12
N VAL A 271 24.51 40.49 9.06
CA VAL A 271 23.32 41.20 9.56
C VAL A 271 23.54 42.72 9.55
N CYS A 272 22.46 43.48 9.76
CA CYS A 272 22.54 44.94 9.88
C CYS A 272 22.83 45.39 11.31
N SER A 273 23.71 46.38 11.43
CA SER A 273 24.22 46.93 12.70
C SER A 273 24.36 48.46 12.61
N LYS A 274 24.50 49.12 13.78
CA LYS A 274 24.61 50.59 13.87
C LYS A 274 25.89 51.11 13.23
#